data_AF-A0A964K113-F1
#
_entry.id   AF-A0A964K113-F1
#
_cell.length_a   1.000
_cell.length_b   1.000
_cell.length_c   1.000
_cell.angle_alpha   90.00
_cell.angle_beta   90.00
_cell.angle_gamma   90.00
#
_symmetry.space_group_name_H-M   'P 1'
#
loop_
_entity.id
_entity.type
_entity.pdbx_description
1 polymer ?
#
loop_
_entity_poly.entity_id
_entity_poly.type
_entity_poly.pdbx_seq_one_letter_code
_entity_poly.pdbx_strand_id
1 'polypeptide(L)'
;MIQQAGLVGGQLYAVKVMGERFGLVALPNMANLDGKTLRLEAQKLGATGFARPEDGAWDTLNSHVFWFNTTDKIGGDSRLSQLVFDDINNPQAGGNVTTKIHASKIGAKMFDNLTVDGDGRVLLEEDPGEHEHLAAIWLFEPQTNKTSKLFEANPKLFKLGTADFMTIDEEHSGIIEVTALLSKASWFDGKRRYYLGTSQAHLRHADEKLVEHGQLWLISGPAF
;
A
#
# COMPACT_ATOMS: atom_id res chain seq x y z
N MET A 1 18.05 20.82 -23.00
CA MET A 1 17.66 20.47 -21.62
C MET A 1 16.82 19.20 -21.73
N ILE A 2 17.31 18.05 -21.26
CA ILE A 2 16.57 16.79 -21.38
C ILE A 2 15.55 16.75 -20.23
N GLN A 3 14.27 16.63 -20.57
CA GLN A 3 13.15 16.50 -19.64
C GLN A 3 13.27 15.13 -18.96
N GLN A 4 13.73 15.06 -17.71
CA GLN A 4 14.12 13.78 -17.09
C GLN A 4 13.04 13.06 -16.28
N ALA A 5 11.77 13.51 -16.26
CA ALA A 5 10.73 12.78 -15.53
C ALA A 5 9.33 12.79 -16.16
N GLY A 6 9.05 13.56 -17.22
CA GLY A 6 7.69 13.64 -17.77
C GLY A 6 6.62 14.19 -16.80
N LEU A 7 7.01 14.72 -15.63
CA LEU A 7 6.11 15.20 -14.58
C LEU A 7 5.69 16.67 -14.72
N VAL A 8 5.98 17.31 -15.86
CA VAL A 8 5.61 18.72 -16.13
C VAL A 8 4.77 18.82 -17.40
N GLY A 9 3.77 19.70 -17.39
CA GLY A 9 2.85 19.86 -18.52
C GLY A 9 1.75 18.78 -18.62
N GLY A 10 1.66 17.89 -17.63
CA GLY A 10 0.57 16.92 -17.51
C GLY A 10 -0.71 17.53 -16.95
N GLN A 11 -1.81 16.78 -17.04
CA GLN A 11 -3.10 17.11 -16.44
C GLN A 11 -3.34 16.23 -15.22
N LEU A 12 -3.68 16.83 -14.08
CA LEU A 12 -4.09 16.10 -12.88
C LEU A 12 -5.51 15.57 -13.05
N TYR A 13 -5.76 14.34 -12.63
CA TYR A 13 -7.09 13.72 -12.63
C TYR A 13 -7.42 13.12 -11.26
N ALA A 14 -8.71 12.99 -10.97
CA ALA A 14 -9.21 12.19 -9.87
C ALA A 14 -10.18 11.11 -10.35
N VAL A 15 -10.23 10.00 -9.62
CA VAL A 15 -11.13 8.88 -9.92
C VAL A 15 -12.57 9.23 -9.53
N LYS A 16 -13.52 8.92 -10.41
CA LYS A 16 -14.95 8.97 -10.17
C LYS A 16 -15.55 7.58 -10.40
N VAL A 17 -16.07 6.98 -9.34
CA VAL A 17 -16.77 5.69 -9.37
C VAL A 17 -18.24 5.90 -9.78
N MET A 18 -18.70 5.04 -10.69
CA MET A 18 -20.03 5.04 -11.30
C MET A 18 -20.53 3.59 -11.37
N GLY A 19 -21.07 3.09 -10.25
CA GLY A 19 -21.36 1.66 -10.10
C GLY A 19 -20.07 0.84 -10.07
N GLU A 20 -19.99 -0.19 -10.91
CA GLU A 20 -18.79 -1.03 -11.06
C GLU A 20 -17.70 -0.40 -11.96
N ARG A 21 -18.00 0.76 -12.54
CA ARG A 21 -17.08 1.48 -13.43
C ARG A 21 -16.41 2.64 -12.73
N PHE A 22 -15.27 3.05 -13.26
CA PHE A 22 -14.67 4.35 -12.94
C PHE A 22 -14.41 5.16 -14.21
N GLY A 23 -14.38 6.47 -14.04
CA GLY A 23 -13.86 7.42 -15.00
C GLY A 23 -12.88 8.38 -14.32
N LEU A 24 -12.25 9.24 -15.10
CA LEU A 24 -11.33 10.26 -14.62
C LEU A 24 -11.94 11.66 -14.76
N VAL A 25 -11.86 12.45 -13.71
CA VAL A 25 -12.29 13.86 -13.67
C VAL A 25 -11.04 14.74 -13.71
N ALA A 26 -10.93 15.60 -14.71
CA ALA A 26 -9.81 16.53 -14.82
C ALA A 26 -9.87 17.59 -13.70
N LEU A 27 -8.72 17.85 -13.08
CA LEU A 27 -8.53 18.85 -12.02
C LEU A 27 -7.59 19.97 -12.51
N PRO A 28 -8.06 20.87 -13.40
CA PRO A 28 -7.21 21.88 -14.01
C PRO A 28 -6.70 22.89 -12.97
N ASN A 29 -5.40 23.19 -13.01
CA ASN A 29 -4.74 24.17 -12.13
C ASN A 29 -4.82 23.86 -10.61
N MET A 30 -5.06 22.60 -10.23
CA MET A 30 -5.21 22.19 -8.82
C MET A 30 -3.97 21.51 -8.23
N ALA A 31 -2.89 21.33 -9.00
CA ALA A 31 -1.72 20.56 -8.59
C ALA A 31 -0.95 21.14 -7.39
N ASN A 32 -1.13 22.43 -7.09
CA ASN A 32 -0.45 23.13 -6.00
C ASN A 32 -1.36 23.38 -4.77
N LEU A 33 -2.59 22.85 -4.76
CA LEU A 33 -3.48 22.96 -3.61
C LEU A 33 -3.02 22.04 -2.48
N ASP A 34 -3.24 22.44 -1.24
CA ASP A 34 -3.10 21.53 -0.11
C ASP A 34 -4.11 20.37 -0.21
N GLY A 35 -3.80 19.22 0.39
CA GLY A 35 -4.61 18.01 0.24
C GLY A 35 -6.06 18.17 0.68
N LYS A 36 -6.33 19.00 1.71
CA LYS A 36 -7.70 19.23 2.20
C LYS A 36 -8.51 20.03 1.18
N THR A 37 -7.94 21.12 0.65
CA THR A 37 -8.59 21.94 -0.38
C THR A 37 -8.75 21.16 -1.68
N LEU A 38 -7.70 20.44 -2.12
CA LEU A 38 -7.74 19.59 -3.32
C LEU A 38 -8.90 18.58 -3.25
N ARG A 39 -9.06 17.89 -2.11
CA ARG A 39 -10.15 16.94 -1.92
C ARG A 39 -11.53 17.59 -2.07
N LEU A 40 -11.74 18.74 -1.41
CA LEU A 40 -13.03 19.44 -1.46
C LEU A 40 -13.36 19.92 -2.88
N GLU A 41 -12.40 20.47 -3.61
CA GLU A 41 -12.60 20.92 -4.99
C GLU A 41 -12.82 19.74 -5.95
N ALA A 42 -12.05 18.66 -5.82
CA ALA A 42 -12.24 17.45 -6.62
C ALA A 42 -13.64 16.84 -6.40
N GLN A 43 -14.13 16.82 -5.16
CA GLN A 43 -15.47 16.32 -4.84
C GLN A 43 -16.58 17.19 -5.46
N LYS A 44 -16.41 18.52 -5.51
CA LYS A 44 -17.36 19.42 -6.22
C LYS A 44 -17.43 19.11 -7.71
N LEU A 45 -16.33 18.65 -8.31
CA LEU A 45 -16.26 18.18 -9.70
C LEU A 45 -16.77 16.74 -9.87
N GLY A 46 -17.20 16.08 -8.79
CA GLY A 46 -17.80 14.76 -8.80
C GLY A 46 -16.80 13.61 -8.63
N ALA A 47 -15.57 13.87 -8.18
CA ALA A 47 -14.63 12.82 -7.82
C ALA A 47 -15.12 12.01 -6.60
N THR A 48 -14.71 10.74 -6.52
CA THR A 48 -15.06 9.86 -5.41
C THR A 48 -14.11 10.08 -4.23
N GLY A 49 -14.69 10.32 -3.05
CA GLY A 49 -13.93 10.39 -1.81
C GLY A 49 -13.64 9.01 -1.25
N PHE A 50 -12.48 8.45 -1.57
CA PHE A 50 -11.97 7.24 -0.91
C PHE A 50 -11.55 7.53 0.55
N ALA A 51 -11.59 6.50 1.39
CA ALA A 51 -11.33 6.60 2.83
C ALA A 51 -9.83 6.47 3.13
N ARG A 52 -9.09 7.58 2.96
CA ARG A 52 -7.63 7.64 3.11
C ARG A 52 -6.89 6.59 2.24
N PRO A 53 -6.83 6.81 0.91
CA PRO A 53 -5.87 6.07 0.09
C PRO A 53 -4.46 6.34 0.60
N GLU A 54 -3.68 5.30 0.83
CA GLU A 54 -2.29 5.41 1.31
C GLU A 54 -1.33 5.01 0.18
N ASP A 55 -1.43 3.77 -0.32
CA ASP A 55 -0.49 3.26 -1.34
C ASP A 55 -1.17 2.51 -2.50
N GLY A 56 -0.40 2.32 -3.58
CA GLY A 56 -0.82 1.57 -4.75
C GLY A 56 0.32 1.17 -5.67
N ALA A 57 0.11 0.07 -6.41
CA ALA A 57 1.09 -0.49 -7.32
C ALA A 57 0.42 -1.07 -8.57
N TRP A 58 1.13 -0.98 -9.70
CA TRP A 58 0.73 -1.64 -10.93
C TRP A 58 0.93 -3.14 -10.83
N ASP A 59 0.00 -3.89 -11.41
CA ASP A 59 0.14 -5.33 -11.54
C ASP A 59 1.28 -5.68 -12.50
N THR A 60 2.12 -6.63 -12.10
CA THR A 60 3.33 -7.02 -12.83
C THR A 60 3.03 -7.96 -14.00
N LEU A 61 1.87 -8.62 -14.00
CA LEU A 61 1.44 -9.56 -15.04
C LEU A 61 0.38 -8.96 -15.97
N ASN A 62 -0.32 -7.91 -15.53
CA ASN A 62 -1.32 -7.22 -16.34
C ASN A 62 -1.26 -5.70 -16.20
N SER A 63 -0.68 -5.02 -17.21
CA SER A 63 -0.53 -3.56 -17.24
C SER A 63 -1.83 -2.76 -17.19
N HIS A 64 -2.99 -3.39 -17.35
CA HIS A 64 -4.30 -2.72 -17.20
C HIS A 64 -4.75 -2.61 -15.74
N VAL A 65 -4.08 -3.28 -14.79
CA VAL A 65 -4.53 -3.37 -13.41
C VAL A 65 -3.65 -2.52 -12.50
N PHE A 66 -4.28 -1.63 -11.75
CA PHE A 66 -3.67 -0.86 -10.68
C PHE A 66 -4.33 -1.21 -9.35
N TRP A 67 -3.54 -1.69 -8.40
CA TRP A 67 -3.97 -2.01 -7.04
C TRP A 67 -3.78 -0.80 -6.15
N PHE A 68 -4.73 -0.54 -5.26
CA PHE A 68 -4.59 0.48 -4.22
C PHE A 68 -5.34 0.06 -2.97
N ASN A 69 -4.83 0.49 -1.81
CA ASN A 69 -5.51 0.27 -0.54
C ASN A 69 -6.09 1.58 0.01
N THR A 70 -6.95 1.43 1.02
CA THR A 70 -7.45 2.53 1.82
C THR A 70 -7.36 2.14 3.28
N THR A 71 -6.75 2.99 4.11
CA THR A 71 -6.52 2.67 5.53
C THR A 71 -7.76 2.88 6.40
N ASP A 72 -8.57 3.91 6.13
CA ASP A 72 -9.68 4.36 6.99
C ASP A 72 -9.26 4.60 8.46
N LYS A 73 -9.66 3.71 9.37
CA LYS A 73 -9.39 3.79 10.82
C LYS A 73 -9.60 2.43 11.49
N ILE A 74 -9.16 2.29 12.75
CA ILE A 74 -9.48 1.14 13.59
C ILE A 74 -11.01 0.95 13.66
N GLY A 75 -11.44 -0.30 13.44
CA GLY A 75 -12.85 -0.67 13.39
C GLY A 75 -13.62 -0.17 12.16
N GLY A 76 -12.93 0.53 11.25
CA GLY A 76 -13.46 1.01 9.98
C GLY A 76 -13.43 -0.03 8.86
N ASP A 77 -13.59 0.45 7.63
CA ASP A 77 -13.67 -0.34 6.40
C ASP A 77 -12.44 -0.11 5.51
N SER A 78 -11.28 -0.50 6.05
CA SER A 78 -10.05 -0.61 5.26
C SER A 78 -10.21 -1.66 4.16
N ARG A 79 -9.69 -1.38 2.97
CA ARG A 79 -9.95 -2.19 1.76
C ARG A 79 -8.71 -2.27 0.87
N LEU A 80 -8.56 -3.40 0.19
CA LEU A 80 -7.74 -3.52 -1.03
C LEU A 80 -8.70 -3.50 -2.23
N SER A 81 -8.46 -2.58 -3.17
CA SER A 81 -9.23 -2.46 -4.39
C SER A 81 -8.31 -2.45 -5.61
N GLN A 82 -8.90 -2.70 -6.78
CA GLN A 82 -8.22 -2.58 -8.08
C GLN A 82 -9.00 -1.67 -9.01
N LEU A 83 -8.28 -0.93 -9.83
CA LEU A 83 -8.75 -0.28 -11.05
C LEU A 83 -8.26 -1.11 -12.24
N VAL A 84 -9.17 -1.55 -13.10
CA VAL A 84 -8.87 -2.26 -14.33
C VAL A 84 -9.22 -1.34 -15.50
N PHE A 85 -8.21 -0.74 -16.13
CA PHE A 85 -8.37 0.19 -17.24
C PHE A 85 -8.83 -0.53 -18.51
N ASP A 86 -9.81 0.03 -19.22
CA ASP A 86 -10.23 -0.52 -20.52
C ASP A 86 -9.12 -0.38 -21.57
N ASP A 87 -8.39 0.74 -21.56
CA ASP A 87 -7.23 1.01 -22.40
C ASP A 87 -6.18 1.79 -21.61
N ILE A 88 -5.03 1.15 -21.33
CA ILE A 88 -3.94 1.80 -20.59
C ILE A 88 -3.25 2.91 -21.40
N ASN A 89 -3.32 2.88 -22.73
CA ASN A 89 -2.81 3.95 -23.59
C ASN A 89 -3.77 5.14 -23.65
N ASN A 90 -5.01 4.96 -23.18
CA ASN A 90 -6.00 6.02 -23.00
C ASN A 90 -6.72 5.89 -21.64
N PRO A 91 -6.04 6.22 -20.52
CA PRO A 91 -6.61 6.05 -19.18
C PRO A 91 -7.95 6.80 -18.94
N GLN A 92 -8.22 7.83 -19.74
CA GLN A 92 -9.47 8.61 -19.67
C GLN A 92 -10.70 7.84 -20.16
N ALA A 93 -10.52 6.74 -20.90
CA ALA A 93 -11.60 5.79 -21.21
C ALA A 93 -12.18 5.15 -19.93
N GLY A 94 -11.46 5.24 -18.80
CA GLY A 94 -11.87 4.69 -17.53
C GLY A 94 -11.69 3.18 -17.51
N GLY A 95 -12.58 2.51 -16.78
CA GLY A 95 -12.53 1.07 -16.64
C GLY A 95 -13.43 0.54 -15.54
N ASN A 96 -13.09 -0.62 -14.98
CA ASN A 96 -13.81 -1.23 -13.86
C ASN A 96 -13.08 -1.00 -12.54
N VAL A 97 -13.84 -0.82 -11.46
CA VAL A 97 -13.32 -0.74 -10.10
C VAL A 97 -13.91 -1.86 -9.27
N THR A 98 -13.08 -2.54 -8.50
CA THR A 98 -13.53 -3.66 -7.66
C THR A 98 -12.77 -3.69 -6.35
N THR A 99 -13.49 -3.77 -5.23
CA THR A 99 -12.90 -4.10 -3.94
C THR A 99 -12.69 -5.61 -3.86
N LYS A 100 -11.45 -6.03 -3.59
CA LYS A 100 -11.04 -7.44 -3.53
C LYS A 100 -10.96 -7.94 -2.10
N ILE A 101 -10.59 -7.07 -1.16
CA ILE A 101 -10.55 -7.39 0.28
C ILE A 101 -11.23 -6.28 1.05
N HIS A 102 -12.11 -6.67 1.98
CA HIS A 102 -12.47 -5.86 3.15
C HIS A 102 -11.63 -6.36 4.32
N ALA A 103 -10.79 -5.50 4.91
CA ALA A 103 -9.84 -5.89 5.95
C ALA A 103 -10.53 -6.61 7.12
N SER A 104 -11.72 -6.15 7.50
CA SER A 104 -12.56 -6.75 8.55
C SER A 104 -12.91 -8.23 8.31
N LYS A 105 -12.91 -8.71 7.06
CA LYS A 105 -13.23 -10.11 6.72
C LYS A 105 -12.08 -11.07 6.97
N ILE A 106 -10.85 -10.56 7.04
CA ILE A 106 -9.64 -11.36 7.30
C ILE A 106 -9.03 -11.05 8.67
N GLY A 107 -9.62 -10.12 9.43
CA GLY A 107 -9.08 -9.67 10.72
C GLY A 107 -7.99 -8.60 10.60
N ALA A 108 -7.74 -8.10 9.39
CA ALA A 108 -6.82 -7.01 9.13
C ALA A 108 -7.38 -5.66 9.59
N LYS A 109 -6.51 -4.69 9.81
CA LYS A 109 -6.79 -3.30 10.20
C LYS A 109 -5.88 -2.36 9.43
N MET A 110 -6.44 -1.25 8.96
CA MET A 110 -5.67 -0.09 8.48
C MET A 110 -4.52 -0.45 7.54
N PHE A 111 -4.85 -1.03 6.38
CA PHE A 111 -3.86 -1.24 5.33
C PHE A 111 -3.22 0.08 4.92
N ASP A 112 -1.89 0.10 4.84
CA ASP A 112 -1.10 1.30 4.56
C ASP A 112 -0.24 1.15 3.30
N ASN A 113 0.89 0.45 3.36
CA ASN A 113 1.74 0.24 2.18
C ASN A 113 1.43 -1.08 1.47
N LEU A 114 1.75 -1.13 0.18
CA LEU A 114 1.56 -2.34 -0.62
C LEU A 114 2.58 -2.50 -1.73
N THR A 115 2.78 -3.73 -2.18
CA THR A 115 3.53 -4.01 -3.41
C THR A 115 2.90 -5.16 -4.18
N VAL A 116 3.09 -5.19 -5.49
CA VAL A 116 2.73 -6.33 -6.34
C VAL A 116 4.01 -6.98 -6.80
N ASP A 117 4.19 -8.25 -6.47
CA ASP A 117 5.40 -8.99 -6.83
C ASP A 117 5.36 -9.51 -8.26
N GLY A 118 6.48 -10.01 -8.77
CA GLY A 118 6.61 -10.54 -10.13
C GLY A 118 5.79 -11.80 -10.43
N ASP A 119 5.09 -12.37 -9.44
CA ASP A 119 4.10 -13.46 -9.62
C ASP A 119 2.65 -12.92 -9.60
N GLY A 120 2.47 -11.59 -9.56
CA GLY A 120 1.18 -10.91 -9.53
C GLY A 120 0.46 -11.03 -8.18
N ARG A 121 1.17 -11.35 -7.09
CA ARG A 121 0.61 -11.38 -5.74
C ARG A 121 0.75 -10.02 -5.09
N VAL A 122 -0.22 -9.65 -4.26
CA VAL A 122 -0.23 -8.36 -3.56
C VAL A 122 0.17 -8.57 -2.11
N LEU A 123 1.26 -7.93 -1.68
CA LEU A 123 1.61 -7.85 -0.26
C LEU A 123 1.09 -6.53 0.30
N LEU A 124 0.54 -6.59 1.52
CA LEU A 124 -0.09 -5.45 2.21
C LEU A 124 0.50 -5.34 3.60
N GLU A 125 0.84 -4.12 4.00
CA GLU A 125 1.28 -3.77 5.35
C GLU A 125 0.16 -3.07 6.11
N GLU A 126 0.16 -3.19 7.44
CA GLU A 126 -0.76 -2.47 8.32
C GLU A 126 -0.01 -1.38 9.09
N ASP A 127 -0.66 -0.22 9.22
CA ASP A 127 -0.36 0.82 10.21
C ASP A 127 -1.61 0.99 11.08
N PRO A 128 -1.70 0.34 12.26
CA PRO A 128 -2.83 0.51 13.16
C PRO A 128 -2.80 1.83 13.95
N GLY A 129 -1.70 2.59 13.90
CA GLY A 129 -1.36 3.68 14.81
C GLY A 129 -1.27 3.23 16.27
N GLU A 130 -1.35 4.18 17.21
CA GLU A 130 -1.31 3.95 18.66
C GLU A 130 -2.52 3.11 19.15
N HIS A 131 -2.46 1.79 18.96
CA HIS A 131 -3.52 0.84 19.26
C HIS A 131 -2.98 -0.56 19.59
N GLU A 132 -3.64 -1.30 20.47
CA GLU A 132 -3.23 -2.66 20.89
C GLU A 132 -3.24 -3.75 19.80
N HIS A 133 -3.58 -3.39 18.55
CA HIS A 133 -3.64 -4.35 17.44
C HIS A 133 -2.23 -4.46 16.85
N LEU A 134 -1.69 -5.67 16.84
CA LEU A 134 -0.36 -5.89 16.29
C LEU A 134 -0.37 -5.79 14.76
N ALA A 135 0.42 -4.87 14.21
CA ALA A 135 0.56 -4.70 12.77
C ALA A 135 0.98 -6.02 12.10
N ALA A 136 0.44 -6.30 10.91
CA ALA A 136 0.72 -7.51 10.17
C ALA A 136 1.11 -7.24 8.70
N ILE A 137 1.80 -8.21 8.11
CA ILE A 137 2.02 -8.27 6.65
C ILE A 137 1.13 -9.38 6.09
N TRP A 138 0.30 -9.03 5.13
CA TRP A 138 -0.63 -9.94 4.46
C TRP A 138 -0.21 -10.20 3.02
N LEU A 139 -0.52 -11.40 2.53
CA LEU A 139 -0.38 -11.78 1.13
C LEU A 139 -1.76 -12.10 0.55
N PHE A 140 -2.12 -11.41 -0.53
CA PHE A 140 -3.27 -11.71 -1.36
C PHE A 140 -2.83 -12.30 -2.69
N GLU A 141 -3.43 -13.43 -3.06
CA GLU A 141 -3.18 -14.15 -4.30
C GLU A 141 -4.40 -14.00 -5.22
N PRO A 142 -4.39 -13.08 -6.21
CA PRO A 142 -5.56 -12.80 -7.04
C PRO A 142 -6.08 -14.01 -7.81
N GLN A 143 -5.19 -14.91 -8.23
CA GLN A 143 -5.52 -16.10 -9.02
C GLN A 143 -6.36 -17.12 -8.25
N THR A 144 -6.09 -17.29 -6.96
CA THR A 144 -6.82 -18.24 -6.09
C THR A 144 -7.82 -17.54 -5.17
N ASN A 145 -7.85 -16.20 -5.18
CA ASN A 145 -8.62 -15.36 -4.28
C ASN A 145 -8.35 -15.70 -2.80
N LYS A 146 -7.11 -16.07 -2.48
CA LYS A 146 -6.69 -16.44 -1.13
C LYS A 146 -5.95 -15.28 -0.47
N THR A 147 -6.23 -15.06 0.80
CA THR A 147 -5.46 -14.12 1.64
C THR A 147 -4.84 -14.86 2.82
N SER A 148 -3.58 -14.58 3.14
CA SER A 148 -2.86 -15.20 4.26
C SER A 148 -2.10 -14.13 5.06
N LYS A 149 -2.13 -14.23 6.39
CA LYS A 149 -1.23 -13.45 7.26
C LYS A 149 0.16 -14.09 7.20
N LEU A 150 1.18 -13.35 6.78
CA LEU A 150 2.56 -13.83 6.70
C LEU A 150 3.35 -13.54 7.96
N PHE A 151 3.26 -12.30 8.45
CA PHE A 151 3.99 -11.82 9.61
C PHE A 151 3.06 -10.99 10.50
N GLU A 152 3.44 -10.86 11.76
CA GLU A 152 2.80 -10.02 12.77
C GLU A 152 3.90 -9.42 13.64
N ALA A 153 3.71 -8.18 14.10
CA ALA A 153 4.62 -7.50 15.00
C ALA A 153 4.86 -8.33 16.27
N ASN A 154 6.08 -8.27 16.80
CA ASN A 154 6.47 -9.13 17.92
C ASN A 154 5.71 -8.75 19.20
N PRO A 155 4.81 -9.61 19.72
CA PRO A 155 4.00 -9.29 20.89
C PRO A 155 4.84 -9.03 22.15
N LYS A 156 6.08 -9.54 22.24
CA LYS A 156 6.95 -9.26 23.39
C LYS A 156 7.42 -7.81 23.46
N LEU A 157 7.40 -7.11 22.33
CA LEU A 157 7.81 -5.71 22.23
C LEU A 157 6.59 -4.79 22.16
N PHE A 158 5.49 -5.24 21.56
CA PHE A 158 4.38 -4.36 21.22
C PHE A 158 3.06 -4.66 21.95
N LYS A 159 3.02 -5.72 22.77
CA LYS A 159 1.88 -5.97 23.65
C LYS A 159 2.10 -5.37 25.03
N LEU A 160 1.18 -4.53 25.47
CA LEU A 160 1.21 -3.88 26.78
C LEU A 160 1.37 -4.91 27.92
N GLY A 161 2.24 -4.60 28.88
CA GLY A 161 2.48 -5.41 30.07
C GLY A 161 3.50 -6.55 29.89
N THR A 162 4.15 -6.65 28.74
CA THR A 162 5.29 -7.54 28.54
C THR A 162 6.58 -6.94 29.11
N ALA A 163 7.55 -7.79 29.47
CA ALA A 163 8.78 -7.34 30.12
C ALA A 163 9.65 -6.45 29.22
N ASP A 164 9.62 -6.69 27.91
CA ASP A 164 10.39 -5.96 26.90
C ASP A 164 9.52 -4.97 26.12
N PHE A 165 8.38 -4.55 26.70
CA PHE A 165 7.43 -3.63 26.06
C PHE A 165 8.11 -2.31 25.66
N MET A 166 7.92 -1.93 24.40
CA MET A 166 8.43 -0.69 23.80
C MET A 166 7.32 0.35 23.64
N THR A 167 6.29 0.03 22.86
CA THR A 167 5.17 0.92 22.52
C THR A 167 4.00 0.08 21.98
N ILE A 168 2.80 0.68 21.88
CA ILE A 168 1.66 0.14 21.13
C ILE A 168 1.44 0.89 19.80
N ASP A 169 2.42 1.70 19.42
CA ASP A 169 2.39 2.53 18.22
C ASP A 169 3.50 2.03 17.28
N GLU A 170 3.29 0.84 16.72
CA GLU A 170 4.17 0.18 15.77
C GLU A 170 3.49 -0.10 14.44
N GLU A 171 4.28 -0.07 13.37
CA GLU A 171 3.79 -0.27 12.00
C GLU A 171 4.80 -0.99 11.12
N HIS A 172 4.30 -1.55 10.02
CA HIS A 172 5.12 -1.97 8.89
C HIS A 172 5.01 -0.92 7.78
N SER A 173 6.14 -0.57 7.17
CA SER A 173 6.16 0.46 6.13
C SER A 173 7.20 0.18 5.04
N GLY A 174 6.86 0.57 3.82
CA GLY A 174 7.75 0.60 2.67
C GLY A 174 8.14 -0.76 2.13
N ILE A 175 7.19 -1.66 1.87
CA ILE A 175 7.46 -2.94 1.21
C ILE A 175 7.72 -2.81 -0.30
N ILE A 176 8.84 -3.36 -0.77
CA ILE A 176 9.18 -3.47 -2.19
C ILE A 176 9.75 -4.85 -2.53
N GLU A 177 9.44 -5.37 -3.72
CA GLU A 177 10.13 -6.55 -4.24
C GLU A 177 11.53 -6.17 -4.77
N VAL A 178 12.56 -6.89 -4.29
CA VAL A 178 13.97 -6.70 -4.69
C VAL A 178 14.59 -7.95 -5.32
N THR A 179 13.77 -8.95 -5.67
CA THR A 179 14.22 -10.24 -6.24
C THR A 179 15.22 -10.06 -7.39
N ALA A 180 14.89 -9.21 -8.38
CA ALA A 180 15.74 -8.99 -9.54
C ALA A 180 17.09 -8.34 -9.18
N LEU A 181 17.10 -7.42 -8.21
CA LEU A 181 18.31 -6.74 -7.74
C LEU A 181 19.28 -7.71 -7.08
N LEU A 182 18.75 -8.76 -6.43
CA LEU A 182 19.53 -9.75 -5.72
C LEU A 182 19.98 -10.95 -6.57
N SER A 183 19.61 -10.99 -7.86
CA SER A 183 19.87 -12.13 -8.77
C SER A 183 21.34 -12.54 -8.90
N LYS A 184 22.29 -11.64 -8.56
CA LYS A 184 23.74 -11.91 -8.59
C LYS A 184 24.35 -12.19 -7.22
N ALA A 185 23.57 -12.13 -6.14
CA ALA A 185 24.04 -12.45 -4.81
C ALA A 185 24.39 -13.96 -4.72
N SER A 186 25.49 -14.30 -4.05
CA SER A 186 25.94 -15.70 -3.94
C SER A 186 24.98 -16.62 -3.18
N TRP A 187 24.06 -16.04 -2.41
CA TRP A 187 23.02 -16.73 -1.64
C TRP A 187 21.64 -16.69 -2.30
N PHE A 188 21.52 -16.10 -3.50
CA PHE A 188 20.26 -16.01 -4.22
C PHE A 188 19.72 -17.41 -4.55
N ASP A 189 18.45 -17.63 -4.24
CA ASP A 189 17.69 -18.81 -4.62
C ASP A 189 16.59 -18.38 -5.60
N GLY A 190 16.70 -18.82 -6.85
CA GLY A 190 15.73 -18.51 -7.91
C GLY A 190 14.34 -19.09 -7.69
N LYS A 191 14.14 -19.93 -6.65
CA LYS A 191 12.83 -20.41 -6.22
C LYS A 191 12.17 -19.50 -5.19
N ARG A 192 12.78 -18.34 -4.90
CA ARG A 192 12.32 -17.40 -3.89
C ARG A 192 12.09 -16.02 -4.47
N ARG A 193 11.12 -15.33 -3.88
CA ARG A 193 10.94 -13.89 -4.00
C ARG A 193 11.51 -13.21 -2.77
N TYR A 194 12.05 -12.02 -2.92
CA TYR A 194 12.74 -11.27 -1.88
C TYR A 194 12.15 -9.87 -1.77
N TYR A 195 11.91 -9.42 -0.53
CA TYR A 195 11.24 -8.15 -0.25
C TYR A 195 12.01 -7.39 0.82
N LEU A 196 12.23 -6.10 0.58
CA LEU A 196 12.68 -5.17 1.61
C LEU A 196 11.49 -4.39 2.14
N GLY A 197 11.56 -4.07 3.42
CA GLY A 197 10.66 -3.13 4.05
C GLY A 197 11.16 -2.76 5.43
N THR A 198 10.39 -1.93 6.12
CA THR A 198 10.76 -1.42 7.43
C THR A 198 9.68 -1.71 8.46
N SER A 199 10.10 -1.83 9.71
CA SER A 199 9.22 -1.71 10.86
C SER A 199 9.60 -0.44 11.60
N GLN A 200 8.59 0.34 11.97
CA GLN A 200 8.75 1.53 12.79
C GLN A 200 8.12 1.25 14.14
N ALA A 201 8.79 1.67 15.21
CA ALA A 201 8.22 1.69 16.55
C ALA A 201 8.28 3.15 16.99
N HIS A 202 7.13 3.82 17.02
CA HIS A 202 6.96 5.22 17.41
C HIS A 202 7.27 5.36 18.90
N LEU A 203 8.56 5.35 19.18
CA LEU A 203 9.19 5.44 20.48
C LEU A 203 10.49 6.21 20.26
N ARG A 204 10.57 7.39 20.86
CA ARG A 204 11.74 8.26 20.74
C ARG A 204 13.01 7.52 21.13
N HIS A 205 14.03 7.60 20.27
CA HIS A 205 15.32 6.99 20.53
C HIS A 205 16.17 7.88 21.48
N ALA A 206 16.97 7.25 22.34
CA ALA A 206 17.83 7.98 23.29
C ALA A 206 19.03 8.67 22.63
N ASP A 207 19.59 8.08 21.56
CA ASP A 207 20.53 8.76 20.67
C ASP A 207 19.78 9.80 19.83
N GLU A 208 20.02 11.09 20.08
CA GLU A 208 19.38 12.22 19.40
C GLU A 208 19.65 12.30 17.89
N LYS A 209 20.62 11.52 17.38
CA LYS A 209 20.84 11.39 15.93
C LYS A 209 19.79 10.51 15.25
N LEU A 210 19.09 9.70 16.01
CA LEU A 210 17.96 8.89 15.57
C LEU A 210 16.67 9.57 16.04
N VAL A 211 15.63 9.49 15.21
CA VAL A 211 14.31 10.02 15.57
C VAL A 211 13.62 9.03 16.51
N GLU A 212 13.40 7.82 16.03
CA GLU A 212 12.67 6.74 16.72
C GLU A 212 13.30 5.38 16.46
N HIS A 213 12.80 4.35 17.14
CA HIS A 213 13.21 2.97 16.92
C HIS A 213 12.62 2.42 15.61
N GLY A 214 13.37 1.53 14.97
CA GLY A 214 12.92 0.84 13.77
C GLY A 214 13.89 -0.23 13.30
N GLN A 215 13.49 -0.95 12.25
CA GLN A 215 14.29 -2.01 11.66
C GLN A 215 14.04 -2.08 10.15
N LEU A 216 15.12 -2.05 9.37
CA LEU A 216 15.10 -2.53 7.97
C LEU A 216 15.18 -4.06 7.98
N TRP A 217 14.30 -4.72 7.24
CA TRP A 217 14.29 -6.17 7.11
C TRP A 217 14.30 -6.61 5.65
N LEU A 218 14.77 -7.84 5.44
CA LEU A 218 14.65 -8.59 4.20
C LEU A 218 13.87 -9.87 4.50
N ILE A 219 12.70 -10.04 3.90
CA ILE A 219 11.95 -11.29 3.95
C ILE A 219 12.04 -12.01 2.61
N SER A 220 11.91 -13.34 2.62
CA SER A 220 11.80 -14.11 1.39
C SER A 220 10.80 -15.25 1.54
N GLY A 221 10.12 -15.57 0.44
CA GLY A 221 9.10 -16.61 0.37
C GLY A 221 9.17 -17.37 -0.95
N PRO A 222 8.41 -18.45 -1.12
CA PRO A 222 8.38 -19.21 -2.37
C PRO A 222 7.93 -18.31 -3.54
N ALA A 223 8.62 -18.46 -4.67
CA ALA A 223 8.12 -18.10 -5.99
C ALA A 223 7.22 -19.24 -6.50
N PHE A 224 6.15 -18.92 -7.23
CA PHE A 224 5.22 -19.92 -7.79
C PHE A 224 5.18 -19.88 -9.30
#